data_AF-A0A7V9PSE8-F1
#
_entry.id   AF-A0A7V9PSE8-F1
#
_cell.length_a   1.000
_cell.length_b   1.000
_cell.length_c   1.000
_cell.angle_alpha   90.00
_cell.angle_beta   90.00
_cell.angle_gamma   90.00
#
_symmetry.space_group_name_H-M   'P 1'
#
loop_
_entity.id
_entity.type
_entity.pdbx_description
1 polymer ?
#
loop_
_entity_poly.entity_id
_entity_poly.type
_entity_poly.pdbx_seq_one_letter_code
_entity_poly.pdbx_strand_id
1 'polypeptide(L)'
;QFFCTGWLANYWRMDPMTDKDFEWFEYKYPGWYDKYGAWWENYSRLSTPNGHHPIVAEDVAYAYPHRCWTCMVPCLVREDMVMAEVDGQTRTYCHEACRWTDVEAFRPTYQGRETPNMGQLTGKREWETLYHGWNWADVVSDMGYVRDDGKTMVAQPHLNLDPKKMWTLDHLRRMPPLQSPNVLLNEMSDDEKSAFHADYIKGGPAGRPAPAEA
;
A
#
# COMPACT_ATOMS: atom_id res chain seq x y z
N GLN A 1 5.00 8.44 0.96
CA GLN A 1 5.44 7.12 0.47
C GLN A 1 4.26 6.25 0.05
N PHE A 2 3.47 5.64 0.93
CA PHE A 2 2.38 4.72 0.51
C PHE A 2 1.47 5.22 -0.62
N PHE A 3 0.80 6.37 -0.43
CA PHE A 3 -0.09 6.95 -1.45
C PHE A 3 0.65 7.31 -2.74
N CYS A 4 1.92 7.66 -2.62
CA CYS A 4 2.79 7.99 -3.73
C CYS A 4 3.21 6.72 -4.48
N THR A 5 3.50 5.61 -3.78
CA THR A 5 3.81 4.32 -4.39
C THR A 5 2.60 3.80 -5.16
N GLY A 6 1.43 3.78 -4.51
CA GLY A 6 0.16 3.34 -5.09
C GLY A 6 -0.58 4.41 -5.90
N TRP A 7 0.12 5.43 -6.43
CA TRP A 7 -0.52 6.61 -7.05
C TRP A 7 -1.50 6.25 -8.18
N LEU A 8 -1.28 5.11 -8.84
CA LEU A 8 -2.11 4.55 -9.91
C LEU A 8 -3.57 4.33 -9.49
N ALA A 9 -3.82 4.10 -8.20
CA ALA A 9 -5.14 3.87 -7.62
C ALA A 9 -5.76 5.15 -7.03
N ASN A 10 -5.18 6.32 -7.29
CA ASN A 10 -5.75 7.60 -6.88
C ASN A 10 -6.59 8.21 -8.02
N TYR A 11 -7.44 9.17 -7.67
CA TYR A 11 -8.16 10.03 -8.62
C TYR A 11 -7.60 11.47 -8.63
N TRP A 12 -6.40 11.67 -8.10
CA TRP A 12 -5.68 12.95 -8.04
C TRP A 12 -4.20 12.76 -8.39
N ARG A 13 -3.47 13.87 -8.55
CA ARG A 13 -2.05 13.89 -8.89
C ARG A 13 -1.19 14.22 -7.68
N MET A 14 0.04 13.72 -7.66
CA MET A 14 0.96 13.91 -6.54
C MET A 14 2.34 14.27 -7.07
N ASP A 15 2.92 15.38 -6.62
CA ASP A 15 4.25 15.80 -7.07
C ASP A 15 5.36 15.09 -6.27
N PRO A 16 6.53 14.84 -6.87
CA PRO A 16 7.69 14.45 -6.11
C PRO A 16 8.19 15.63 -5.25
N MET A 17 8.95 15.29 -4.21
CA MET A 17 9.62 16.28 -3.38
C MET A 17 10.82 16.90 -4.10
N THR A 18 11.11 18.14 -3.75
CA THR A 18 12.25 18.93 -4.21
C THR A 18 13.29 19.10 -3.10
N ASP A 19 14.47 19.63 -3.44
CA ASP A 19 15.53 19.93 -2.47
C ASP A 19 15.03 20.83 -1.32
N LYS A 20 14.14 21.78 -1.61
CA LYS A 20 13.53 22.65 -0.59
C LYS A 20 12.65 21.88 0.39
N ASP A 21 11.94 20.87 -0.09
CA ASP A 21 11.13 20.00 0.75
C ASP A 21 12.04 19.14 1.63
N PHE A 22 13.10 18.58 1.05
CA PHE A 22 14.09 17.80 1.78
C PHE A 22 14.78 18.60 2.89
N GLU A 23 15.25 19.82 2.59
CA GLU A 23 15.83 20.73 3.57
C GLU A 23 14.85 21.05 4.71
N TRP A 24 13.58 21.31 4.38
CA TRP A 24 12.55 21.58 5.38
C TRP A 24 12.27 20.37 6.27
N PHE A 25 12.12 19.18 5.69
CA PHE A 25 11.86 17.96 6.45
C PHE A 25 13.04 17.60 7.34
N GLU A 26 14.28 17.71 6.85
CA GLU A 26 15.47 17.46 7.65
C GLU A 26 15.60 18.46 8.80
N TYR A 27 15.29 19.74 8.56
CA TYR A 27 15.27 20.75 9.62
C TYR A 27 14.21 20.47 10.70
N LYS A 28 13.02 19.99 10.32
CA LYS A 28 11.93 19.69 11.27
C LYS A 28 12.05 18.33 11.94
N TYR A 29 12.66 17.37 11.25
CA TYR A 29 12.80 15.99 11.65
C TYR A 29 14.22 15.53 11.32
N PRO A 30 15.23 15.87 12.14
CA PRO A 30 16.61 15.47 11.88
C PRO A 30 16.74 13.95 11.68
N GLY A 31 17.46 13.53 10.64
CA GLY A 31 17.57 12.14 10.18
C GLY A 31 16.44 11.67 9.24
N TRP A 32 15.54 12.57 8.84
CA TRP A 32 14.46 12.24 7.90
C TRP A 32 15.03 11.91 6.53
N TYR A 33 16.02 12.65 6.04
CA TYR A 33 16.59 12.42 4.73
C TYR A 33 17.24 11.03 4.63
N ASP A 34 18.05 10.66 5.62
CA ASP A 34 18.67 9.33 5.69
C ASP A 34 17.65 8.19 5.70
N LYS A 35 16.47 8.43 6.28
CA LYS A 35 15.38 7.44 6.37
C LYS A 35 14.44 7.43 5.15
N TYR A 36 14.18 8.56 4.51
CA TYR A 36 13.13 8.66 3.48
C TYR A 36 13.61 9.22 2.13
N GLY A 37 14.73 9.94 2.09
CA GLY A 37 15.22 10.70 0.94
C GLY A 37 15.42 9.86 -0.31
N ALA A 38 16.18 8.77 -0.22
CA ALA A 38 16.47 7.89 -1.37
C ALA A 38 15.20 7.34 -2.05
N TRP A 39 14.14 7.10 -1.29
CA TRP A 39 12.85 6.69 -1.86
C TRP A 39 12.19 7.83 -2.65
N TRP A 40 12.25 9.06 -2.12
CA TRP A 40 11.68 10.24 -2.78
C TRP A 40 12.45 10.66 -4.03
N GLU A 41 13.77 10.51 -4.03
CA GLU A 41 14.59 10.69 -5.24
C GLU A 41 14.19 9.69 -6.33
N ASN A 42 13.99 8.41 -5.96
CA ASN A 42 13.48 7.40 -6.88
C ASN A 42 12.06 7.73 -7.38
N TYR A 43 11.18 8.23 -6.52
CA TYR A 43 9.84 8.67 -6.93
C TYR A 43 9.91 9.82 -7.94
N SER A 44 10.81 10.79 -7.73
CA SER A 44 11.05 11.86 -8.69
C SER A 44 11.55 11.32 -10.04
N ARG A 45 12.55 10.44 -10.02
CA ARG A 45 13.11 9.79 -11.23
C ARG A 45 12.05 9.00 -12.00
N LEU A 46 11.17 8.30 -11.30
CA LEU A 46 10.13 7.43 -11.87
C LEU A 46 8.79 8.16 -12.08
N SER A 47 8.75 9.49 -11.88
CA SER A 47 7.53 10.27 -12.01
C SER A 47 7.03 10.36 -13.46
N THR A 48 7.91 10.22 -14.45
CA THR A 48 7.52 10.31 -15.87
C THR A 48 7.85 9.01 -16.61
N PRO A 49 7.10 8.64 -17.67
CA PRO A 49 7.45 7.50 -18.51
C PRO A 49 8.82 7.69 -19.13
N ASN A 50 9.76 6.82 -18.77
CA ASN A 50 11.18 6.93 -19.16
C ASN A 50 11.79 5.55 -19.51
N GLY A 51 10.96 4.59 -19.87
CA GLY A 51 11.36 3.20 -20.12
C GLY A 51 11.20 2.26 -18.93
N HIS A 52 11.11 2.82 -17.71
CA HIS A 52 10.78 2.07 -16.50
C HIS A 52 9.26 1.92 -16.30
N HIS A 53 8.88 1.07 -15.35
CA HIS A 53 7.53 0.95 -14.83
C HIS A 53 7.24 2.06 -13.79
N PRO A 54 5.96 2.29 -13.44
CA PRO A 54 5.64 3.10 -12.27
C PRO A 54 6.31 2.53 -11.02
N ILE A 55 6.62 3.39 -10.05
CA ILE A 55 7.36 3.02 -8.83
C ILE A 55 6.85 1.79 -8.08
N VAL A 56 5.54 1.47 -8.15
CA VAL A 56 4.97 0.28 -7.48
C VAL A 56 5.51 -1.04 -8.04
N ALA A 57 6.04 -1.05 -9.26
CA ALA A 57 6.59 -2.23 -9.93
C ALA A 57 8.12 -2.17 -10.08
N GLU A 58 8.77 -1.22 -9.42
CA GLU A 58 10.23 -1.05 -9.44
C GLU A 58 10.82 -1.39 -8.08
N ASP A 59 12.00 -2.02 -8.07
CA ASP A 59 12.74 -2.24 -6.83
C ASP A 59 13.42 -0.93 -6.39
N VAL A 60 12.78 -0.24 -5.46
CA VAL A 60 13.24 1.01 -4.86
C VAL A 60 13.43 0.87 -3.35
N ALA A 61 13.74 -0.34 -2.89
CA ALA A 61 13.86 -0.69 -1.47
C ALA A 61 12.61 -0.30 -0.64
N TYR A 62 11.42 -0.47 -1.24
CA TYR A 62 10.14 -0.24 -0.58
C TYR A 62 9.24 -1.47 -0.72
N ALA A 63 8.88 -2.07 0.41
CA ALA A 63 7.91 -3.14 0.47
C ALA A 63 6.50 -2.55 0.65
N TYR A 64 5.61 -2.86 -0.29
CA TYR A 64 4.22 -2.43 -0.25
C TYR A 64 3.52 -2.98 1.01
N PRO A 65 2.84 -2.15 1.81
CA PRO A 65 2.32 -2.57 3.11
C PRO A 65 1.05 -3.42 2.99
N HIS A 66 0.81 -4.25 4.01
CA HIS A 66 -0.50 -4.84 4.24
C HIS A 66 -1.49 -3.78 4.74
N ARG A 67 -2.79 -4.05 4.60
CA ARG A 67 -3.86 -3.18 5.11
C ARG A 67 -4.36 -3.67 6.46
N CYS A 68 -4.65 -2.72 7.35
CA CYS A 68 -5.35 -3.03 8.58
C CYS A 68 -6.80 -3.40 8.27
N TRP A 69 -7.23 -4.59 8.68
CA TRP A 69 -8.60 -5.05 8.47
C TRP A 69 -9.64 -4.15 9.13
N THR A 70 -9.29 -3.54 10.27
CA THR A 70 -10.20 -2.70 11.03
C THR A 70 -10.40 -1.34 10.39
N CYS A 71 -9.32 -0.57 10.23
CA CYS A 71 -9.38 0.84 9.82
C CYS A 71 -9.09 1.09 8.33
N MET A 72 -8.73 0.07 7.55
CA MET A 72 -8.34 0.14 6.13
C MET A 72 -7.07 0.95 5.82
N VAL A 73 -6.45 1.54 6.84
CA VAL A 73 -5.16 2.23 6.73
C VAL A 73 -4.04 1.17 6.58
N PRO A 74 -2.99 1.43 5.79
CA PRO A 74 -1.88 0.51 5.67
C PRO A 74 -1.07 0.37 6.97
N CYS A 75 -0.55 -0.83 7.24
CA CYS A 75 0.31 -1.14 8.37
C CYS A 75 1.73 -0.59 8.15
N LEU A 76 1.87 0.74 8.27
CA LEU A 76 3.10 1.48 7.96
C LEU A 76 4.12 1.52 9.10
N VAL A 77 3.65 1.47 10.35
CA VAL A 77 4.49 1.21 11.51
C VAL A 77 4.51 -0.30 11.66
N ARG A 78 5.58 -0.92 11.16
CA ARG A 78 5.59 -2.37 10.96
C ARG A 78 5.75 -3.12 12.26
N GLU A 79 6.48 -2.54 13.20
CA GLU A 79 6.70 -3.07 14.55
C GLU A 79 5.39 -3.30 15.32
N ASP A 80 4.37 -2.50 15.03
CA ASP A 80 3.06 -2.57 15.68
C ASP A 80 2.09 -3.51 14.94
N MET A 81 2.49 -4.06 13.79
CA MET A 81 1.62 -4.92 13.02
C MET A 81 1.40 -6.23 13.78
N VAL A 82 0.12 -6.61 13.92
CA VAL A 82 -0.28 -7.91 14.48
C VAL A 82 -1.18 -8.66 13.51
N MET A 83 -1.29 -9.98 13.69
CA MET A 83 -2.16 -10.84 12.89
C MET A 83 -3.12 -11.63 13.79
N ALA A 84 -4.26 -12.02 13.24
CA ALA A 84 -5.16 -12.98 13.88
C ALA A 84 -5.94 -13.78 12.83
N GLU A 85 -6.16 -15.06 13.10
CA GLU A 85 -7.12 -15.89 12.39
C GLU A 85 -8.54 -15.53 12.85
N VAL A 86 -9.38 -15.09 11.93
CA VAL A 86 -10.76 -14.68 12.20
C VAL A 86 -11.66 -15.16 11.06
N ASP A 87 -12.71 -15.90 11.41
CA ASP A 87 -13.69 -16.44 10.45
C ASP A 87 -13.02 -17.25 9.32
N GLY A 88 -11.93 -17.97 9.62
CA GLY A 88 -11.16 -18.77 8.66
C GLY A 88 -10.23 -17.97 7.74
N GLN A 89 -9.93 -16.72 8.08
CA GLN A 89 -9.00 -15.86 7.36
C GLN A 89 -7.96 -15.28 8.30
N THR A 90 -6.70 -15.35 7.91
CA THR A 90 -5.64 -14.59 8.58
C THR A 90 -5.75 -13.12 8.17
N ARG A 91 -6.00 -12.24 9.13
CA ARG A 91 -6.15 -10.79 8.95
C ARG A 91 -4.98 -10.04 9.57
N THR A 92 -4.56 -8.96 8.93
CA THR A 92 -3.52 -8.05 9.43
C THR A 92 -4.12 -6.81 10.08
N TYR A 93 -3.50 -6.33 11.16
CA TYR A 93 -3.90 -5.12 11.87
C TYR A 93 -2.70 -4.23 12.12
N CYS A 94 -2.87 -2.92 12.00
CA CYS A 94 -1.77 -1.97 12.20
C CYS A 94 -1.39 -1.77 13.68
N HIS A 95 -2.21 -2.26 14.61
CA HIS A 95 -1.99 -2.13 16.06
C HIS A 95 -2.92 -3.09 16.83
N GLU A 96 -2.57 -3.45 18.07
CA GLU A 96 -3.35 -4.35 18.93
C GLU A 96 -4.79 -3.86 19.17
N ALA A 97 -4.99 -2.54 19.27
CA ALA A 97 -6.33 -1.96 19.40
C ALA A 97 -7.24 -2.24 18.18
N CYS A 98 -6.66 -2.27 16.98
CA CYS A 98 -7.40 -2.64 15.77
C CYS A 98 -7.73 -4.13 15.78
N ARG A 99 -6.80 -4.99 16.18
CA ARG A 99 -7.03 -6.44 16.37
C ARG A 99 -8.15 -6.68 17.37
N TRP A 100 -8.06 -6.11 18.57
CA TRP A 100 -9.07 -6.23 19.62
C TRP A 100 -10.45 -5.80 19.14
N THR A 101 -10.53 -4.71 18.35
CA THR A 101 -11.80 -4.22 17.80
C THR A 101 -12.48 -5.29 16.96
N ASP A 102 -11.76 -5.90 16.02
CA ASP A 102 -12.30 -6.97 15.18
C ASP A 102 -12.54 -8.23 16.02
N VAL A 103 -11.50 -8.77 16.66
CA VAL A 103 -11.51 -10.08 17.32
C VAL A 103 -12.50 -10.14 18.48
N GLU A 104 -12.55 -9.11 19.34
CA GLU A 104 -13.29 -9.15 20.60
C GLU A 104 -14.52 -8.24 20.60
N ALA A 105 -14.37 -6.97 20.20
CA ALA A 105 -15.40 -5.95 20.41
C ALA A 105 -16.54 -6.02 19.39
N PHE A 106 -16.23 -6.28 18.12
CA PHE A 106 -17.19 -6.26 17.02
C PHE A 106 -17.71 -7.67 16.73
N ARG A 107 -18.17 -8.33 17.80
CA ARG A 107 -18.75 -9.68 17.77
C ARG A 107 -20.23 -9.64 18.14
N PRO A 108 -20.99 -10.74 17.91
CA PRO A 108 -22.42 -10.79 18.27
C PRO A 108 -22.66 -10.59 19.76
N THR A 109 -21.68 -10.95 20.59
CA THR A 109 -21.71 -10.78 22.04
C THR A 109 -20.39 -10.15 22.50
N TYR A 110 -20.47 -9.12 23.35
CA TYR A 110 -19.32 -8.51 24.01
C TYR A 110 -19.60 -8.37 25.51
N GLN A 111 -18.69 -8.87 26.35
CA GLN A 111 -18.83 -8.86 27.82
C GLN A 111 -20.19 -9.39 28.33
N GLY A 112 -20.69 -10.45 27.69
CA GLY A 112 -21.96 -11.09 28.06
C GLY A 112 -23.22 -10.32 27.64
N ARG A 113 -23.10 -9.28 26.80
CA ARG A 113 -24.22 -8.53 26.24
C ARG A 113 -24.26 -8.69 24.74
N GLU A 114 -25.47 -8.85 24.19
CA GLU A 114 -25.68 -8.79 22.74
C GLU A 114 -25.31 -7.41 22.22
N THR A 115 -24.60 -7.37 21.09
CA THR A 115 -24.09 -6.15 20.47
C THR A 115 -24.58 -5.98 19.03
N PRO A 116 -25.89 -5.87 18.78
CA PRO A 116 -26.45 -5.81 17.43
C PRO A 116 -25.98 -4.59 16.62
N ASN A 117 -25.52 -3.53 17.30
CA ASN A 117 -25.02 -2.31 16.65
C ASN A 117 -23.50 -2.33 16.39
N MET A 118 -22.78 -3.33 16.90
CA MET A 118 -21.34 -3.51 16.63
C MET A 118 -21.22 -4.50 15.48
N GLY A 119 -21.23 -3.97 14.25
CA GLY A 119 -21.20 -4.79 13.04
C GLY A 119 -19.88 -5.56 12.90
N GLN A 120 -19.97 -6.84 12.54
CA GLN A 120 -18.80 -7.61 12.18
C GLN A 120 -18.11 -7.02 10.95
N LEU A 121 -16.79 -7.08 10.96
CA LEU A 121 -15.94 -6.58 9.89
C LEU A 121 -15.80 -7.62 8.79
N THR A 122 -16.81 -7.74 7.92
CA THR A 122 -16.90 -8.77 6.87
C THR A 122 -16.86 -8.17 5.46
N GLY A 123 -16.84 -9.05 4.45
CA GLY A 123 -16.89 -8.68 3.03
C GLY A 123 -15.52 -8.44 2.39
N LYS A 124 -15.53 -8.07 1.11
CA LYS A 124 -14.31 -7.71 0.37
C LYS A 124 -13.97 -6.26 0.68
N ARG A 125 -13.00 -6.06 1.57
CA ARG A 125 -12.71 -4.75 2.15
C ARG A 125 -11.72 -3.92 1.34
N GLU A 126 -10.68 -4.55 0.81
CA GLU A 126 -9.68 -3.85 0.02
C GLU A 126 -9.82 -4.10 -1.49
N TRP A 127 -9.54 -3.07 -2.28
CA TRP A 127 -9.63 -3.14 -3.73
C TRP A 127 -8.56 -4.08 -4.30
N GLU A 128 -7.40 -4.20 -3.64
CA GLU A 128 -6.34 -5.10 -4.09
C GLU A 128 -6.84 -6.55 -4.20
N THR A 129 -7.65 -6.99 -3.24
CA THR A 129 -8.25 -8.32 -3.22
C THR A 129 -9.34 -8.50 -4.28
N LEU A 130 -10.05 -7.44 -4.65
CA LEU A 130 -11.01 -7.49 -5.77
C LEU A 130 -10.32 -7.73 -7.10
N TYR A 131 -9.12 -7.18 -7.27
CA TYR A 131 -8.38 -7.16 -8.53
C TYR A 131 -7.14 -8.06 -8.52
N HIS A 132 -7.01 -8.98 -7.57
CA HIS A 132 -5.88 -9.91 -7.52
C HIS A 132 -5.79 -10.70 -8.85
N GLY A 133 -4.60 -10.73 -9.46
CA GLY A 133 -4.34 -11.38 -10.73
C GLY A 133 -4.74 -10.58 -11.98
N TRP A 134 -5.31 -9.38 -11.83
CA TRP A 134 -5.63 -8.51 -12.97
C TRP A 134 -4.42 -7.69 -13.40
N ASN A 135 -4.34 -7.34 -14.69
CA ASN A 135 -3.34 -6.36 -15.11
C ASN A 135 -3.74 -4.95 -14.70
N TRP A 136 -2.76 -4.13 -14.33
CA TRP A 136 -2.98 -2.76 -13.86
C TRP A 136 -3.76 -1.86 -14.82
N ALA A 137 -3.64 -2.05 -16.14
CA ALA A 137 -4.44 -1.30 -17.09
C ALA A 137 -5.93 -1.62 -16.97
N ASP A 138 -6.29 -2.88 -16.71
CA ASP A 138 -7.69 -3.29 -16.51
C ASP A 138 -8.22 -2.77 -15.17
N VAL A 139 -7.41 -2.85 -14.12
CA VAL A 139 -7.77 -2.34 -12.79
C VAL A 139 -8.11 -0.85 -12.84
N VAL A 140 -7.23 -0.04 -13.44
CA VAL A 140 -7.43 1.42 -13.58
C VAL A 140 -8.62 1.73 -14.48
N SER A 141 -8.85 0.94 -15.53
CA SER A 141 -9.99 1.12 -16.43
C SER A 141 -11.31 0.80 -15.73
N ASP A 142 -11.38 -0.30 -14.97
CA ASP A 142 -12.58 -0.71 -14.22
C ASP A 142 -12.94 0.29 -13.12
N MET A 143 -11.93 0.83 -12.42
CA MET A 143 -12.12 1.94 -11.47
C MET A 143 -12.55 3.26 -12.12
N GLY A 144 -12.47 3.37 -13.45
CA GLY A 144 -12.81 4.59 -14.19
C GLY A 144 -11.77 5.72 -14.05
N TYR A 145 -10.51 5.40 -13.73
CA TYR A 145 -9.45 6.39 -13.48
C TYR A 145 -8.69 6.77 -14.77
N VAL A 146 -9.44 6.90 -15.85
CA VAL A 146 -8.97 7.21 -17.20
C VAL A 146 -9.68 8.47 -17.69
N ARG A 147 -8.97 9.34 -18.39
CA ARG A 147 -9.52 10.58 -18.95
C ARG A 147 -10.39 10.31 -20.18
N ASP A 148 -11.04 11.36 -20.67
CA ASP A 148 -11.94 11.33 -21.85
C ASP A 148 -11.29 10.80 -23.14
N ASP A 149 -9.96 10.81 -23.24
CA ASP A 149 -9.23 10.24 -24.38
C ASP A 149 -9.14 8.70 -24.33
N GLY A 150 -9.71 8.07 -23.30
CA GLY A 150 -9.81 6.63 -23.14
C GLY A 150 -8.49 5.93 -22.81
N LYS A 151 -7.38 6.66 -22.58
CA LYS A 151 -6.07 6.04 -22.33
C LYS A 151 -5.18 6.75 -21.32
N THR A 152 -5.31 8.07 -21.16
CA THR A 152 -4.47 8.83 -20.24
C THR A 152 -5.00 8.68 -18.83
N MET A 153 -4.14 8.38 -17.87
CA MET A 153 -4.57 8.23 -16.48
C MET A 153 -4.99 9.57 -15.87
N VAL A 154 -6.02 9.53 -15.01
CA VAL A 154 -6.43 10.68 -14.20
C VAL A 154 -5.30 11.05 -13.23
N ALA A 155 -4.87 10.08 -12.42
CA ALA A 155 -3.71 10.23 -11.55
C ALA A 155 -2.41 10.32 -12.35
N GLN A 156 -1.46 11.06 -11.79
CA GLN A 156 -0.10 11.20 -12.29
C GLN A 156 0.82 11.45 -11.08
N PRO A 157 2.04 10.92 -11.06
CA PRO A 157 3.00 11.14 -9.98
C PRO A 157 3.83 12.42 -10.24
N HIS A 158 3.20 13.42 -10.87
CA HIS A 158 3.70 14.79 -11.02
C HIS A 158 2.55 15.75 -11.36
N LEU A 159 2.83 17.05 -11.29
CA LEU A 159 1.92 18.12 -11.73
C LEU A 159 2.20 18.66 -13.14
N ASN A 160 3.25 18.17 -13.81
CA ASN A 160 3.55 18.57 -15.19
C ASN A 160 2.35 18.32 -16.13
N LEU A 161 2.03 19.29 -16.99
CA LEU A 161 0.89 19.25 -17.90
C LEU A 161 1.25 18.86 -19.34
N ASP A 162 2.53 18.66 -19.67
CA ASP A 162 2.97 18.20 -20.98
C ASP A 162 2.41 16.79 -21.26
N PRO A 163 1.59 16.60 -22.30
CA PRO A 163 1.03 15.29 -22.65
C PRO A 163 2.08 14.21 -22.86
N LYS A 164 3.30 14.56 -23.30
CA LYS A 164 4.39 13.60 -23.55
C LYS A 164 4.92 12.96 -22.27
N LYS A 165 4.66 13.56 -21.12
CA LYS A 165 5.11 13.10 -19.80
C LYS A 165 4.04 12.30 -19.06
N MET A 166 2.82 12.20 -19.61
CA MET A 166 1.71 11.56 -18.93
C MET A 166 1.81 10.03 -19.00
N TRP A 167 1.50 9.38 -17.88
CA TRP A 167 1.25 7.96 -17.82
C TRP A 167 -0.10 7.58 -18.45
N THR A 168 -0.11 6.45 -19.15
CA THR A 168 -1.26 5.92 -19.90
C THR A 168 -1.46 4.45 -19.59
N LEU A 169 -2.62 3.91 -20.00
CA LEU A 169 -2.92 2.48 -19.91
C LEU A 169 -1.89 1.61 -20.65
N ASP A 170 -1.35 2.08 -21.77
CA ASP A 170 -0.29 1.37 -22.52
C ASP A 170 0.95 1.15 -21.65
N HIS A 171 1.29 2.14 -20.81
CA HIS A 171 2.43 1.99 -19.89
C HIS A 171 2.15 0.94 -18.83
N LEU A 172 0.92 0.89 -18.28
CA LEU A 172 0.51 -0.09 -17.27
C LEU A 172 0.37 -1.49 -17.85
N ARG A 173 0.05 -1.61 -19.14
CA ARG A 173 -0.10 -2.91 -19.79
C ARG A 173 1.15 -3.78 -19.72
N ARG A 174 2.31 -3.12 -19.63
CA ARG A 174 3.62 -3.77 -19.55
C ARG A 174 3.95 -4.30 -18.15
N MET A 175 3.18 -3.90 -17.13
CA MET A 175 3.40 -4.35 -15.76
C MET A 175 2.88 -5.77 -15.54
N PRO A 176 3.48 -6.54 -14.61
CA PRO A 176 2.90 -7.80 -14.17
C PRO A 176 1.51 -7.59 -13.54
N PRO A 177 0.70 -8.65 -13.43
CA PRO A 177 -0.58 -8.58 -12.74
C PRO A 177 -0.45 -8.12 -11.28
N LEU A 178 -1.44 -7.37 -10.81
CA LEU A 178 -1.57 -6.97 -9.42
C LEU A 178 -1.62 -8.20 -8.52
N GLN A 179 -0.82 -8.17 -7.46
CA GLN A 179 -0.82 -9.19 -6.42
C GLN A 179 -1.34 -8.58 -5.12
N SER A 180 -2.51 -9.01 -4.67
CA SER A 180 -3.05 -8.59 -3.36
C SER A 180 -2.20 -9.15 -2.21
N PRO A 181 -1.66 -8.29 -1.31
CA PRO A 181 -0.97 -8.76 -0.11
C PRO A 181 -1.85 -9.66 0.78
N ASN A 182 -3.16 -9.40 0.83
CA ASN A 182 -4.08 -10.19 1.66
C ASN A 182 -4.34 -11.59 1.07
N VAL A 183 -4.51 -11.69 -0.25
CA VAL A 183 -4.68 -12.99 -0.92
C VAL A 183 -3.42 -13.84 -0.74
N LEU A 184 -2.25 -13.27 -1.06
CA LEU A 184 -0.97 -13.99 -0.94
C LEU A 184 -0.69 -14.46 0.50
N LEU A 185 -1.00 -13.63 1.51
CA LEU A 185 -0.85 -14.03 2.92
C LEU A 185 -1.74 -15.23 3.28
N ASN A 186 -2.93 -15.32 2.71
CA ASN A 186 -3.87 -16.40 3.01
C ASN A 186 -3.62 -17.67 2.18
N GLU A 187 -2.75 -17.62 1.17
CA GLU A 187 -2.24 -18.79 0.45
C GLU A 187 -1.06 -19.46 1.18
N MET A 188 -0.39 -18.73 2.07
CA MET A 188 0.69 -19.24 2.90
C MET A 188 0.21 -20.28 3.91
N SER A 189 1.08 -21.22 4.24
CA SER A 189 0.98 -22.07 5.43
C SER A 189 1.18 -21.26 6.73
N ASP A 190 0.82 -21.85 7.88
CA ASP A 190 0.96 -21.18 9.17
C ASP A 190 2.42 -20.86 9.54
N ASP A 191 3.36 -21.74 9.13
CA ASP A 191 4.80 -21.52 9.31
C ASP A 191 5.28 -20.36 8.43
N GLU A 192 4.83 -20.29 7.17
CA GLU A 192 5.15 -19.19 6.25
C GLU A 192 4.57 -17.85 6.73
N LYS A 193 3.33 -17.83 7.23
CA LYS A 193 2.72 -16.63 7.84
C LYS A 193 3.51 -16.14 9.04
N SER A 194 3.93 -17.07 9.91
CA SER A 194 4.72 -16.75 11.11
C SER A 194 6.09 -16.18 10.72
N ALA A 195 6.76 -16.79 9.74
CA ALA A 195 8.03 -16.29 9.21
C ALA A 195 7.87 -14.92 8.54
N PHE A 196 6.83 -14.74 7.72
CA PHE A 196 6.49 -13.47 7.09
C PHE A 196 6.30 -12.37 8.12
N HIS A 197 5.52 -12.61 9.19
CA HIS A 197 5.29 -11.61 10.23
C HIS A 197 6.57 -11.22 10.95
N ALA A 198 7.37 -12.23 11.34
CA ALA A 198 8.65 -12.01 12.02
C ALA A 198 9.64 -11.20 11.17
N ASP A 199 9.64 -11.37 9.85
CA ASP A 199 10.43 -10.55 8.93
C ASP A 199 9.84 -9.15 8.76
N TYR A 200 8.54 -9.05 8.49
CA TYR A 200 7.85 -7.80 8.20
C TYR A 200 8.04 -6.76 9.31
N ILE A 201 7.89 -7.16 10.57
CA ILE A 201 8.03 -6.25 11.73
C ILE A 201 9.46 -5.73 11.92
N LYS A 202 10.49 -6.37 11.33
CA LYS A 202 11.89 -5.88 11.35
C LYS A 202 12.16 -4.76 10.35
N GLY A 203 11.28 -4.57 9.36
CA GLY A 203 11.46 -3.58 8.28
C GLY A 203 11.36 -2.10 8.72
N GLY A 204 10.98 -1.85 9.97
CA GLY A 204 10.96 -0.53 10.56
C GLY A 204 9.94 0.45 9.96
N PRO A 205 9.91 1.72 10.43
CA PRO A 205 9.17 2.78 9.76
C PRO A 205 9.86 3.12 8.42
N ALA A 206 9.09 3.61 7.44
CA ALA A 206 9.48 3.90 6.04
C ALA A 206 9.26 2.78 5.03
N GLY A 207 8.72 1.64 5.44
CA GLY A 207 8.35 0.56 4.53
C GLY A 207 9.55 -0.10 3.83
N ARG A 208 10.74 -0.05 4.43
CA ARG A 208 11.92 -0.75 3.92
C ARG A 208 11.80 -2.25 4.19
N PRO A 209 12.41 -3.12 3.37
CA PRO A 209 12.61 -4.52 3.74
C PRO A 209 13.37 -4.63 5.07
N ALA A 210 13.26 -5.78 5.75
CA ALA A 210 14.12 -6.07 6.89
C ALA A 210 15.60 -5.95 6.48
N PRO A 211 16.48 -5.39 7.32
CA PRO A 211 17.92 -5.42 7.05
C PRO A 211 18.37 -6.86 6.86
N ALA A 212 19.16 -7.13 5.81
CA ALA A 212 19.84 -8.42 5.70
C ALA A 212 20.69 -8.65 6.96
N GLU A 213 20.65 -9.85 7.53
CA GLU A 213 21.52 -10.21 8.65
C GLU A 213 22.98 -9.96 8.23
N ALA A 214 23.70 -9.17 9.05
CA ALA A 214 25.10 -8.81 8.82
C ALA A 214 26.05 -9.93 9.24
#